data_AF-A0A2T2S9V2-F1
#
_entry.id   AF-A0A2T2S9V2-F1
#
_cell.length_a   1.000
_cell.length_b   1.000
_cell.length_c   1.000
_cell.angle_alpha   90.00
_cell.angle_beta   90.00
_cell.angle_gamma   90.00
#
_symmetry.space_group_name_H-M   'P 1'
#
loop_
_entity.id
_entity.type
_entity.pdbx_description
1 polymer ?
#
loop_
_entity_poly.entity_id
_entity_poly.type
_entity_poly.pdbx_seq_one_letter_code
_entity_poly.pdbx_strand_id
1 'polypeptide(L)'
;IYLVKPSPFCVLDEVDAPLDDTNVERFMSLVRRFEDDTQFILVTHNQRTMGLSDRMYGVTMEEQGVSKLAGVEFDEAVEITE
;
A
#
# COMPACT_ATOMS: atom_id res chain seq x y z
N ILE A 1 -14.25 15.30 -2.90
CA ILE A 1 -13.12 16.21 -2.58
C ILE A 1 -11.95 15.93 -3.51
N TYR A 2 -11.47 14.68 -3.63
CA TYR A 2 -10.42 14.27 -4.59
C TYR A 2 -10.67 14.68 -6.05
N LEU A 3 -11.92 14.65 -6.52
CA LEU A 3 -12.30 15.05 -7.88
C LEU A 3 -12.31 16.56 -8.15
N VAL A 4 -12.17 17.41 -7.12
CA VAL A 4 -12.35 18.87 -7.22
C VAL A 4 -11.08 19.63 -6.86
N LYS A 5 -10.27 19.09 -5.94
CA LYS A 5 -8.93 19.57 -5.61
C LYS A 5 -8.05 18.36 -5.20
N PRO A 6 -7.32 17.75 -6.15
CA PRO A 6 -6.41 16.65 -5.81
C PRO A 6 -5.27 17.17 -4.91
N SER A 7 -4.94 16.39 -3.89
CA SER A 7 -3.77 16.62 -3.04
C SER A 7 -2.55 16.00 -3.72
N PRO A 8 -1.34 16.57 -3.64
CA PRO A 8 -0.16 15.95 -4.23
C PRO A 8 0.13 14.55 -3.63
N PHE A 9 -0.30 14.30 -2.40
CA PHE A 9 -0.25 12.97 -1.79
C PHE A 9 -1.45 12.71 -0.85
N CYS A 10 -1.74 11.44 -0.62
CA CYS A 10 -2.79 10.95 0.26
C CYS A 10 -2.24 9.79 1.10
N VAL A 11 -2.40 9.87 2.43
CA VAL A 11 -2.04 8.78 3.34
C VAL A 11 -3.31 8.12 3.84
N LEU A 12 -3.39 6.79 3.70
CA LEU A 12 -4.53 5.98 4.09
C LEU A 12 -4.05 4.90 5.06
N ASP A 13 -4.56 4.93 6.28
CA ASP A 13 -4.13 4.04 7.36
C ASP A 13 -5.23 3.02 7.69
N GLU A 14 -4.95 1.74 7.40
CA GLU A 14 -5.81 0.56 7.59
C GLU A 14 -7.26 0.71 7.11
N VAL A 15 -7.48 1.55 6.09
CA VAL A 15 -8.83 1.83 5.56
C VAL A 15 -9.48 0.62 4.90
N ASP A 16 -8.68 -0.37 4.53
CA ASP A 16 -9.09 -1.63 3.91
C ASP A 16 -9.33 -2.76 4.91
N ALA A 17 -9.02 -2.58 6.20
CA ALA A 17 -9.26 -3.56 7.25
C ALA A 17 -10.72 -4.07 7.36
N PRO A 18 -11.78 -3.25 7.15
CA PRO A 18 -13.16 -3.74 7.20
C PRO A 18 -13.65 -4.33 5.86
N LEU A 19 -12.82 -4.36 4.81
CA LEU A 19 -13.22 -4.78 3.47
C LEU A 19 -12.98 -6.28 3.25
N ASP A 20 -13.88 -6.93 2.51
CA ASP A 20 -13.62 -8.26 1.96
C ASP A 20 -12.69 -8.18 0.73
N ASP A 21 -12.17 -9.33 0.32
CA ASP A 21 -11.28 -9.48 -0.83
C ASP A 21 -11.77 -8.78 -2.11
N THR A 22 -13.07 -8.88 -2.42
CA THR A 22 -13.65 -8.29 -3.63
C THR A 22 -13.68 -6.77 -3.54
N ASN A 23 -13.97 -6.24 -2.35
CA ASN A 23 -14.02 -4.80 -2.13
C ASN A 23 -12.62 -4.19 -2.01
N VAL A 24 -11.61 -4.94 -1.56
CA VAL A 24 -10.20 -4.54 -1.62
C VAL A 24 -9.73 -4.34 -3.06
N GLU A 25 -10.06 -5.27 -3.96
CA GLU A 25 -9.73 -5.13 -5.39
C GLU A 25 -10.38 -3.89 -6.02
N ARG A 26 -11.65 -3.62 -5.69
CA ARG A 26 -12.37 -2.41 -6.14
C ARG A 26 -11.76 -1.14 -5.57
N PHE A 27 -11.38 -1.16 -4.30
CA PHE A 27 -10.72 -0.05 -3.64
C PHE A 27 -9.37 0.27 -4.31
N MET A 28 -8.53 -0.74 -4.52
CA MET A 28 -7.25 -0.58 -5.21
C MET A 28 -7.42 -0.08 -6.65
N SER A 29 -8.42 -0.60 -7.37
CA SER A 29 -8.75 -0.11 -8.72
C SER A 29 -9.14 1.38 -8.72
N LEU A 30 -9.78 1.85 -7.66
CA LEU A 30 -10.11 3.26 -7.49
C LEU A 30 -8.87 4.09 -7.16
N VAL A 31 -8.00 3.61 -6.26
CA VAL A 31 -6.73 4.28 -5.93
C VAL A 31 -5.86 4.46 -7.18
N ARG A 32 -5.68 3.39 -7.97
CA ARG A 32 -4.94 3.41 -9.25
C ARG A 32 -5.45 4.48 -10.21
N ARG A 33 -6.76 4.70 -10.29
CA ARG A 33 -7.35 5.74 -11.17
C ARG A 33 -6.96 7.17 -10.82
N PHE A 34 -6.46 7.42 -9.61
CA PHE A 34 -6.03 8.74 -9.16
C PHE A 34 -4.51 8.85 -9.03
N GLU A 35 -3.74 7.81 -9.38
CA GLU A 35 -2.30 7.76 -9.12
C GLU A 35 -1.50 8.78 -9.93
N ASP A 36 -1.99 9.16 -11.13
CA ASP A 36 -1.35 10.17 -12.00
C ASP A 36 -1.35 11.58 -11.38
N ASP A 37 -2.37 11.89 -10.56
CA ASP A 37 -2.56 13.22 -9.96
C ASP A 37 -2.21 13.26 -8.46
N THR A 38 -2.16 12.09 -7.80
CA THR A 38 -2.01 11.99 -6.34
C THR A 38 -1.16 10.78 -5.98
N GLN A 39 -0.06 10.99 -5.25
CA GLN A 39 0.71 9.89 -4.69
C GLN A 39 -0.03 9.26 -3.51
N PHE A 40 -0.27 7.96 -3.53
CA PHE A 40 -0.89 7.24 -2.42
C PHE A 40 0.15 6.54 -1.55
N ILE A 41 0.02 6.71 -0.23
CA ILE A 41 0.78 6.00 0.79
C ILE A 41 -0.22 5.20 1.61
N LEU A 42 -0.19 3.88 1.46
CA LEU A 42 -1.10 2.95 2.12
C LEU A 42 -0.37 2.28 3.29
N VAL A 43 -0.97 2.32 4.47
CA VAL A 43 -0.58 1.48 5.61
C VAL A 43 -1.64 0.39 5.73
N THR A 44 -1.22 -0.86 5.59
CA THR A 44 -2.13 -2.01 5.55
C THR A 44 -1.43 -3.29 5.99
N HIS A 45 -2.21 -4.22 6.54
CA HIS A 45 -1.80 -5.61 6.76
C HIS A 45 -2.49 -6.58 5.78
N ASN A 46 -3.24 -6.08 4.78
CA ASN A 46 -3.96 -6.89 3.80
C ASN A 46 -3.04 -7.36 2.66
N GLN A 47 -2.91 -8.67 2.49
CA GLN A 47 -2.03 -9.28 1.48
C GLN A 47 -2.39 -8.91 0.02
N ARG A 48 -3.67 -8.64 -0.28
CA ARG A 48 -4.08 -8.22 -1.62
C ARG A 48 -3.69 -6.78 -1.92
N THR A 49 -3.91 -5.88 -0.96
CA THR A 49 -3.46 -4.48 -1.06
C THR A 49 -1.94 -4.44 -1.24
N MET A 50 -1.22 -5.23 -0.44
CA MET A 50 0.23 -5.44 -0.55
C MET A 50 0.65 -5.89 -1.96
N GLY A 51 0.01 -6.94 -2.50
CA GLY A 51 0.35 -7.49 -3.82
C GLY A 51 -0.03 -6.61 -5.02
N LEU A 52 -0.90 -5.61 -4.83
CA LEU A 52 -1.32 -4.67 -5.86
C LEU A 52 -0.59 -3.31 -5.79
N SER A 53 0.33 -3.14 -4.83
CA SER A 53 1.10 -1.91 -4.60
C SER A 53 2.36 -1.86 -5.47
N ASP A 54 2.81 -0.67 -5.86
CA ASP A 54 4.02 -0.50 -6.69
C ASP A 54 5.31 -0.78 -5.91
N ARG A 55 5.35 -0.37 -4.64
CA ARG A 55 6.51 -0.51 -3.75
C ARG A 55 6.02 -0.82 -2.36
N MET A 56 6.82 -1.58 -1.61
CA MET A 56 6.49 -1.92 -0.23
C MET A 56 7.61 -1.54 0.71
N TYR A 57 7.20 -0.98 1.84
CA TYR A 57 8.07 -0.68 2.96
C TYR A 57 7.58 -1.47 4.16
N GLY A 58 8.28 -2.55 4.49
CA GLY A 58 8.05 -3.31 5.71
C GLY A 58 8.55 -2.53 6.92
N VAL A 59 7.75 -2.49 7.98
CA VAL A 59 8.17 -1.93 9.27
C VAL A 59 8.26 -3.08 10.26
N THR A 60 9.46 -3.31 10.81
CA THR A 60 9.73 -4.37 11.78
C THR A 60 10.19 -3.78 13.11
N MET A 61 10.14 -4.58 14.17
CA MET A 61 10.68 -4.24 15.49
C MET A 61 11.66 -5.33 15.92
N GLU A 62 12.93 -5.19 15.53
CA GLU A 62 14.01 -6.09 15.96
C GLU A 62 14.29 -5.92 17.47
N GLU A 63 14.28 -4.66 17.93
CA GLU A 63 14.34 -4.28 19.33
C GLU A 63 12.98 -3.75 19.78
N GLN A 64 12.57 -4.11 21.00
CA GLN A 64 11.24 -3.76 21.51
C GLN A 64 11.07 -2.24 21.56
N GLY A 65 10.08 -1.73 20.83
CA GLY A 65 9.77 -0.31 20.77
C GLY A 65 10.64 0.51 19.80
N VAL A 66 11.55 -0.13 19.05
CA VAL A 66 12.35 0.53 18.01
C VAL A 66 11.92 0.02 16.64
N SER A 67 11.23 0.88 15.88
CA SER A 67 10.82 0.57 14.50
C SER A 67 12.00 0.65 13.54
N LYS A 68 12.11 -0.31 12.64
CA LYS A 68 13.10 -0.36 11.57
C LYS A 68 12.41 -0.58 10.22
N LEU A 69 12.85 0.16 9.21
CA LEU A 69 12.36 0.06 7.85
C LEU A 69 13.12 -1.03 7.09
N ALA A 70 12.39 -1.93 6.44
CA ALA A 70 12.88 -2.89 5.48
C ALA A 70 12.21 -2.59 4.12
N GLY A 71 12.97 -2.13 3.14
CA GLY A 71 12.47 -1.89 1.79
C GLY A 71 12.39 -3.20 1.01
N VAL A 72 11.26 -3.47 0.36
CA VAL A 72 11.09 -4.61 -0.55
C VAL A 72 10.55 -4.07 -1.88
N GLU A 73 11.34 -4.21 -2.94
CA GLU A 73 10.91 -3.89 -4.31
C GLU A 73 10.33 -5.16 -4.94
N PHE A 74 9.05 -5.13 -5.32
CA PHE A 74 8.34 -6.30 -5.85
C PHE A 74 8.59 -6.53 -7.35
N ASP A 75 9.31 -5.62 -8.02
CA ASP A 75 9.71 -5.80 -9.43
C ASP A 75 10.84 -6.84 -9.62
N GLU A 76 11.54 -7.24 -8.54
CA GLU A 76 12.61 -8.28 -8.57
C GLU A 76 12.30 -9.52 -7.72
N ALA A 77 11.21 -9.52 -6.94
CA ALA A 77 10.92 -10.57 -5.95
C ALA A 77 10.37 -11.90 -6.54
N VAL A 78 10.46 -12.10 -7.86
CA VAL A 78 10.13 -13.38 -8.53
C VAL A 78 11.31 -14.37 -8.53
N GLU A 79 12.53 -13.95 -8.14
CA GLU A 79 13.74 -14.81 -8.18
C GLU A 79 14.25 -15.37 -6.84
N ILE A 80 13.45 -15.42 -5.77
CA ILE A 80 13.90 -16.08 -4.51
C ILE A 80 12.84 -17.05 -3.98
N THR A 81 12.64 -18.15 -4.71
CA THR A 81 12.27 -19.43 -4.12
C THR A 81 13.08 -20.54 -4.79
N GLU A 82 14.31 -20.73 -4.32
CA GLU A 82 15.00 -22.03 -4.33
C GLU A 82 15.32 -22.41 -2.88
#